data_AF-I7LLS9-F1
#
_entry.id   AF-I7LLS9-F1
#
_cell.length_a   1.000
_cell.length_b   1.000
_cell.length_c   1.000
_cell.angle_alpha   90.00
_cell.angle_beta   90.00
_cell.angle_gamma   90.00
#
_symmetry.space_group_name_H-M   'P 1'
#
loop_
_entity.id
_entity.type
_entity.pdbx_description
1 polymer ?
#
loop_
_entity_poly.entity_id
_entity_poly.type
_entity_poly.pdbx_seq_one_letter_code
_entity_poly.pdbx_strand_id
1 'polypeptide(L)' 'MAPAVAPGVEALLSREVAVYDEWAAARGLARIARDVFSGAPGILGLAVDL' A
#
# COMPACT_ATOMS: atom_id res chain seq x y z
N MET A 1 15.12 -0.43 -10.14
CA MET A 1 15.05 -1.91 -10.29
C MET A 1 13.63 -2.39 -10.54
N ALA A 2 12.65 -2.05 -9.70
CA ALA A 2 11.25 -2.45 -9.90
C ALA A 2 10.67 -2.10 -11.30
N PRO A 3 10.90 -0.91 -11.89
CA PRO A 3 10.41 -0.61 -13.25
C PRO A 3 10.98 -1.54 -14.34
N ALA A 4 12.21 -2.03 -14.16
CA ALA A 4 12.87 -2.87 -15.16
C ALA A 4 12.34 -4.31 -15.19
N VAL A 5 11.78 -4.78 -14.06
CA VAL A 5 11.24 -6.16 -13.95
C VAL A 5 9.72 -6.22 -14.09
N ALA A 6 9.02 -5.09 -13.94
CA ALA A 6 7.55 -5.04 -13.98
C ALA A 6 6.93 -5.71 -15.22
N PRO A 7 7.40 -5.46 -16.47
CA PRO A 7 6.82 -6.11 -17.64
C PRO A 7 6.93 -7.64 -17.61
N GLY A 8 8.04 -8.16 -17.08
CA GLY A 8 8.25 -9.61 -16.93
C GLY A 8 7.31 -10.24 -15.89
N VAL A 9 7.06 -9.53 -14.79
CA VAL A 9 6.12 -9.99 -13.75
C VAL A 9 4.68 -9.94 -14.25
N GLU A 10 4.29 -8.89 -14.98
CA GLU A 10 2.94 -8.79 -15.57
C GLU A 10 2.66 -9.92 -16.56
N ALA A 11 3.63 -10.23 -17.43
CA ALA A 11 3.54 -11.33 -18.37
C ALA A 11 3.38 -12.69 -17.64
N LEU A 12 4.15 -12.91 -16.56
CA LEU A 12 4.10 -14.15 -15.78
C LEU A 12 2.75 -14.31 -15.05
N LEU A 13 2.22 -13.23 -14.49
CA LEU A 13 0.98 -13.26 -13.69
C LEU A 13 -0.28 -13.06 -14.53
N SER A 14 -0.14 -12.67 -15.80
CA SER A 14 -1.26 -12.25 -16.67
C SER A 14 -2.15 -11.20 -15.99
N ARG A 15 -1.53 -10.29 -15.24
CA ARG A 15 -2.20 -9.25 -14.47
C ARG A 15 -1.31 -8.01 -14.41
N GLU A 16 -1.94 -6.84 -14.44
CA GLU A 16 -1.29 -5.55 -14.20
C GLU A 16 -0.55 -5.52 -12.85
N VAL A 17 0.62 -4.90 -12.83
CA VAL A 17 1.47 -4.76 -11.64
C VAL A 17 1.77 -3.28 -11.42
N ALA A 18 1.41 -2.79 -10.24
CA ALA A 18 1.79 -1.45 -9.81
C ALA A 18 3.24 -1.42 -9.29
N VAL A 19 4.02 -0.46 -9.76
CA VAL A 19 5.35 -0.17 -9.23
C VAL A 19 5.25 0.99 -8.25
N TYR A 20 5.74 0.78 -7.03
CA TYR A 20 5.80 1.80 -5.99
C TYR A 20 7.25 2.20 -5.71
N ASP A 21 7.44 3.45 -5.27
CA ASP A 21 8.73 3.90 -4.73
C ASP A 21 9.02 3.29 -3.35
N GLU A 22 10.28 3.38 -2.91
CA GLU A 22 10.74 2.77 -1.66
C GLU A 22 10.03 3.29 -0.40
N TRP A 23 9.37 4.44 -0.47
CA TRP A 23 8.71 5.08 0.67
C TRP A 23 7.20 4.84 0.72
N ALA A 24 6.63 4.13 -0.26
CA ALA A 24 5.20 3.94 -0.35
C ALA A 24 4.61 3.29 0.91
N ALA A 25 5.29 2.28 1.47
CA ALA A 25 4.89 1.63 2.72
C ALA A 25 4.93 2.61 3.90
N ALA A 26 6.01 3.38 4.05
CA ALA A 26 6.17 4.36 5.13
C ALA A 26 5.08 5.45 5.07
N ARG A 27 4.76 5.96 3.87
CA ARG A 27 3.67 6.94 3.68
C ARG A 27 2.28 6.33 3.94
N GLY A 28 2.10 5.04 3.66
CA GLY A 28 0.88 4.31 4.01
C GLY A 28 0.72 4.22 5.52
N LEU A 29 1.76 3.78 6.23
CA LEU A 29 1.77 3.67 7.69
C LEU A 29 1.54 5.02 8.37
N ALA A 30 2.16 6.09 7.88
CA ALA A 30 1.96 7.43 8.43
C ALA A 30 0.50 7.90 8.31
N ARG A 31 -0.17 7.60 7.19
CA ARG A 31 -1.59 7.91 6.99
C ARG A 31 -2.47 7.09 7.93
N ILE A 32 -2.21 5.79 8.04
CA ILE A 32 -2.92 4.90 8.96
C ILE A 32 -2.78 5.41 10.40
N ALA A 33 -1.57 5.70 10.86
CA ALA A 33 -1.33 6.20 12.21
C ALA A 33 -2.10 7.50 12.48
N ARG A 34 -2.02 8.46 11.54
CA ARG A 34 -2.78 9.72 11.66
C ARG A 34 -4.28 9.46 11.82
N ASP A 35 -4.84 8.59 10.98
CA ASP A 35 -6.27 8.33 10.97
C ASP A 35 -6.70 7.61 12.28
N VAL A 36 -5.90 6.65 12.76
CA VAL A 36 -6.08 6.00 14.08
C VAL A 36 -6.08 7.04 15.21
N PHE A 37 -5.05 7.89 15.30
CA PHE A 37 -4.98 8.90 16.37
C PHE A 37 -6.01 10.02 16.23
N SER A 38 -6.65 10.14 15.06
CA SER A 38 -7.79 11.04 14.87
C SER A 38 -9.15 10.43 15.26
N GLY A 39 -9.16 9.18 15.73
CA GLY A 39 -10.37 8.48 16.17
C GLY A 39 -11.18 7.84 15.04
N ALA A 40 -10.55 7.54 13.89
CA ALA A 40 -11.23 6.86 12.81
C ALA A 40 -11.73 5.46 13.28
N PRO A 41 -13.02 5.11 13.05
CA PRO A 41 -13.59 3.85 13.55
C PRO A 41 -13.12 2.63 12.75
N GLY A 42 -12.46 2.83 11.61
CA GLY A 42 -11.95 1.77 10.77
C GLY A 42 -10.91 2.25 9.77
N ILE A 43 -9.98 1.36 9.41
CA ILE A 43 -8.88 1.61 8.48
C ILE A 43 -8.81 0.46 7.49
N LEU A 44 -8.82 0.77 6.19
CA LEU A 44 -8.79 -0.22 5.10
C LEU A 44 -9.89 -1.29 5.24
N GLY A 45 -11.06 -0.91 5.76
CA GLY A 45 -12.20 -1.79 6.00
C GLY A 45 -12.12 -2.65 7.26
N LEU A 46 -11.08 -2.49 8.08
CA LEU A 46 -10.91 -3.15 9.37
C LEU A 46 -11.35 -2.20 10.49
N ALA A 47 -12.16 -2.69 11.43
CA ALA A 47 -12.50 -1.92 12.62
C ALA A 47 -11.24 -1.65 13.46
N VAL A 48 -11.11 -0.42 13.97
CA VAL A 48 -10.03 -0.05 14.90
C VAL A 48 -10.60 -0.13 16.31
N ASP A 49 -9.96 -0.95 17.15
CA ASP A 49 -10.18 -0.94 18.60
C ASP A 49 -9.25 0.12 19.19
N LEU A 50 -9.83 1.20 19.71
CA LEU A 50 -9.12 2.38 20.22
C LEU A 50 -8.99 2.33 21.73
#